data_AF-A0A382JWT9-F1
#
_entry.id   AF-A0A382JWT9-F1
#
_cell.length_a   1.000
_cell.length_b   1.000
_cell.length_c   1.000
_cell.angle_alpha   90.00
_cell.angle_beta   90.00
_cell.angle_gamma   90.00
#
_symmetry.space_group_name_H-M   'P 1'
#
loop_
_entity.id
_entity.type
_entity.pdbx_description
1 polymer ?
#
loop_
_entity_poly.entity_id
_entity_poly.type
_entity_poly.pdbx_seq_one_letter_code
_entity_poly.pdbx_strand_id
1 'polypeptide(L)'
;MSYTLTVPIGFGREPKIIAALSVPISNGVIDFDCFAEDLERTANYGIEPAVLMDTYQINHCTLDQQVRGLEVTRDVMAGRPFTAGVYVEDELTGDAPEDMISAYRKKIEMLEGQYGASPIIFQTEGLKEADSGTVIRVYNGMAEASRGGLKAFELSPVFAPNGWMFPENALVEILADDKWDGAKHSSLDPSKEWVLLQKIRKLGKRLYTGNDYDFASMIFYGSDALLGIATFIPDKFRELANALRDGDENAFFKLATQMEFLGRVAFQTPVPAYKHGA
;
A
#
# COMPACT_ATOMS: atom_id res chain seq x y z
N MET A 1 27.34 -17.63 -12.64
CA MET A 1 27.10 -16.38 -11.89
C MET A 1 26.87 -16.75 -10.44
N SER A 2 27.73 -16.32 -9.54
CA SER A 2 27.55 -16.53 -8.09
C SER A 2 26.30 -15.76 -7.67
N TYR A 3 25.23 -16.46 -7.29
CA TYR A 3 24.14 -15.85 -6.54
C TYR A 3 24.72 -15.45 -5.19
N THR A 4 25.19 -14.21 -5.09
CA THR A 4 25.58 -13.66 -3.80
C THR A 4 24.28 -13.55 -3.02
N LEU A 5 24.06 -14.47 -2.08
CA LEU A 5 23.00 -14.34 -1.07
C LEU A 5 23.10 -12.93 -0.52
N THR A 6 22.07 -12.12 -0.76
CA THR A 6 22.14 -10.72 -0.42
C THR A 6 22.19 -10.61 1.09
N VAL A 7 23.15 -9.84 1.60
CA VAL A 7 23.27 -9.61 3.03
C VAL A 7 22.01 -8.83 3.47
N PRO A 8 21.25 -9.30 4.47
CA PRO A 8 20.14 -8.53 5.01
C PRO A 8 20.62 -7.14 5.45
N ILE A 9 19.76 -6.13 5.34
CA ILE A 9 20.04 -4.88 6.07
C ILE A 9 20.09 -5.19 7.56
N GLY A 10 19.15 -6.02 8.03
CA GLY A 10 19.16 -6.56 9.38
C GLY A 10 18.74 -5.54 10.43
N PHE A 11 19.18 -5.79 11.66
CA PHE A 11 18.92 -4.96 12.83
C PHE A 11 19.57 -3.57 12.75
N GLY A 12 19.08 -2.63 13.55
CA GLY A 12 19.59 -1.25 13.60
C GLY A 12 18.92 -0.29 12.63
N ARG A 13 17.93 -0.75 11.84
CA ARG A 13 17.11 0.09 10.95
C ARG A 13 15.72 0.33 11.53
N GLU A 14 15.13 1.48 11.20
CA GLU A 14 13.71 1.74 11.43
C GLU A 14 12.96 1.61 10.09
N PRO A 15 12.05 0.62 9.95
CA PRO A 15 11.25 0.47 8.75
C PRO A 15 10.09 1.46 8.76
N LYS A 16 9.72 1.99 7.58
CA LYS A 16 8.46 2.72 7.44
C LYS A 16 7.31 1.72 7.42
N ILE A 17 6.35 1.88 8.33
CA ILE A 17 5.17 1.02 8.40
C ILE A 17 3.92 1.88 8.20
N ILE A 18 3.08 1.43 7.28
CA ILE A 18 1.81 2.04 6.93
C ILE A 18 0.72 0.95 7.11
N ALA A 19 -0.37 1.28 7.79
CA ALA A 19 -1.50 0.38 8.00
C ALA A 19 -2.61 0.66 7.00
N ALA A 20 -2.90 -0.28 6.10
CA ALA A 20 -4.07 -0.17 5.21
C ALA A 20 -5.34 -0.47 6.01
N LEU A 21 -6.03 0.58 6.44
CA LEU A 21 -7.19 0.47 7.31
C LEU A 21 -8.40 -0.10 6.59
N SER A 22 -9.13 -0.96 7.29
CA SER A 22 -10.50 -1.30 6.95
C SER A 22 -11.43 -0.11 7.23
N VAL A 23 -12.65 -0.20 6.71
CA VAL A 23 -13.72 0.70 7.10
C VAL A 23 -14.82 -0.13 7.78
N PRO A 24 -15.14 0.13 9.06
CA PRO A 24 -16.15 -0.63 9.78
C PRO A 24 -17.53 -0.46 9.13
N ILE A 25 -18.30 -1.54 9.09
CA ILE A 25 -19.69 -1.55 8.59
C ILE A 25 -20.62 -1.94 9.74
N SER A 26 -21.58 -1.08 10.03
CA SER A 26 -22.63 -1.32 11.03
C SER A 26 -24.00 -1.24 10.36
N ASN A 27 -24.82 -2.27 10.51
CA ASN A 27 -26.16 -2.34 9.88
C ASN A 27 -26.17 -2.08 8.36
N GLY A 28 -25.12 -2.51 7.64
CA GLY A 28 -25.01 -2.35 6.20
C GLY A 28 -24.60 -0.95 5.73
N VAL A 29 -24.24 -0.05 6.64
CA VAL A 29 -23.69 1.27 6.32
C VAL A 29 -22.30 1.42 6.92
N ILE A 30 -21.47 2.25 6.28
CA ILE A 30 -20.14 2.59 6.82
C ILE A 30 -20.31 3.34 8.14
N ASP A 31 -19.62 2.85 9.16
CA ASP A 31 -19.51 3.49 10.48
C ASP A 31 -18.26 4.37 10.51
N PHE A 32 -18.45 5.64 10.16
CA PHE A 32 -17.38 6.62 10.12
C PHE A 32 -16.88 7.05 11.51
N ASP A 33 -17.68 6.86 12.55
CA ASP A 33 -17.27 7.17 13.92
C ASP A 33 -16.27 6.11 14.41
N CYS A 34 -16.58 4.83 14.19
CA CYS A 34 -15.65 3.74 14.46
C CYS A 34 -14.38 3.85 13.59
N PHE A 35 -14.52 4.21 12.30
CA PHE A 35 -13.36 4.47 11.44
C PHE A 35 -12.46 5.60 11.98
N ALA A 36 -13.04 6.66 12.55
CA ALA A 36 -12.29 7.75 13.17
C ALA A 36 -11.49 7.28 14.40
N GLU A 37 -12.07 6.39 15.21
CA GLU A 37 -11.39 5.77 16.35
C GLU A 37 -10.20 4.90 15.90
N ASP A 38 -10.35 4.14 14.81
CA ASP A 38 -9.27 3.31 14.26
C ASP A 38 -8.13 4.13 13.66
N LEU A 39 -8.46 5.24 12.98
CA LEU A 39 -7.49 6.22 12.51
C LEU A 39 -6.66 6.78 13.67
N GLU A 40 -7.34 7.25 14.72
CA GLU A 40 -6.70 7.86 15.89
C GLU A 40 -5.84 6.83 16.65
N ARG A 41 -6.37 5.61 16.85
CA ARG A 41 -5.66 4.48 17.45
C ARG A 41 -4.37 4.18 16.68
N THR A 42 -4.45 4.05 15.36
CA THR A 42 -3.30 3.74 14.50
C THR A 42 -2.26 4.86 14.55
N ALA A 43 -2.68 6.11 14.40
CA ALA A 43 -1.80 7.27 14.44
C ALA A 43 -1.12 7.45 15.82
N ASN A 44 -1.78 7.09 16.92
CA ASN A 44 -1.21 7.17 18.28
C ASN A 44 -0.12 6.13 18.55
N TYR A 45 -0.07 5.03 17.80
CA TYR A 45 1.08 4.13 17.77
C TYR A 45 2.21 4.62 16.84
N GLY A 46 2.05 5.82 16.27
CA GLY A 46 2.96 6.40 15.28
C GLY A 46 2.98 5.63 13.96
N ILE A 47 1.96 4.82 13.67
CA ILE A 47 1.83 4.11 12.39
C ILE A 47 1.04 5.00 11.44
N GLU A 48 1.51 5.16 10.21
CA GLU A 48 0.82 5.97 9.19
C GLU A 48 -0.43 5.22 8.71
N PRO A 49 -1.64 5.79 8.77
CA PRO A 49 -2.81 5.18 8.16
C PRO A 49 -2.78 5.29 6.63
N ALA A 50 -3.20 4.23 5.94
CA ALA A 50 -3.56 4.24 4.54
C ALA A 50 -5.07 3.97 4.40
N VAL A 51 -5.78 4.93 3.81
CA VAL A 51 -7.22 4.90 3.63
C VAL A 51 -7.57 4.68 2.16
N LEU A 52 -8.85 4.36 1.86
CA LEU A 52 -9.28 4.12 0.48
C LEU A 52 -8.47 3.01 -0.23
N MET A 53 -7.99 2.04 0.56
CA MET A 53 -7.21 0.88 0.09
C MET A 53 -8.11 -0.32 -0.26
N ASP A 54 -7.51 -1.44 -0.69
CA ASP A 54 -8.25 -2.69 -0.92
C ASP A 54 -8.89 -3.22 0.37
N THR A 55 -8.21 -3.06 1.52
CA THR A 55 -8.77 -3.35 2.85
C THR A 55 -10.02 -2.51 3.16
N TYR A 56 -10.03 -1.25 2.70
CA TYR A 56 -11.15 -0.31 2.83
C TYR A 56 -12.31 -0.68 1.90
N GLN A 57 -12.11 -1.56 0.91
CA GLN A 57 -13.10 -1.88 -0.12
C GLN A 57 -13.51 -0.65 -0.95
N ILE A 58 -12.52 0.17 -1.37
CA ILE A 58 -12.78 1.36 -2.19
C ILE A 58 -13.63 1.07 -3.44
N ASN A 59 -13.41 -0.09 -4.08
CA ASN A 59 -14.16 -0.53 -5.27
C ASN A 59 -15.66 -0.83 -5.00
N HIS A 60 -16.09 -0.80 -3.74
CA HIS A 60 -17.49 -0.93 -3.33
C HIS A 60 -18.06 0.37 -2.73
N CYS A 61 -17.26 1.43 -2.66
CA CYS A 61 -17.67 2.71 -2.09
C CYS A 61 -18.20 3.65 -3.16
N THR A 62 -19.33 4.30 -2.90
CA THR A 62 -19.79 5.43 -3.70
C THR A 62 -18.84 6.62 -3.59
N LEU A 63 -18.90 7.56 -4.53
CA LEU A 63 -18.10 8.79 -4.46
C LEU A 63 -18.32 9.55 -3.14
N ASP A 64 -19.57 9.65 -2.68
CA ASP A 64 -19.91 10.32 -1.41
C ASP A 64 -19.27 9.61 -0.21
N GLN A 65 -19.23 8.27 -0.21
CA GLN A 65 -18.56 7.50 0.83
C GLN A 65 -17.04 7.69 0.80
N GLN A 66 -16.43 7.76 -0.39
CA GLN A 66 -15.01 8.03 -0.54
C GLN A 66 -14.65 9.44 -0.02
N VAL A 67 -15.44 10.45 -0.42
CA VAL A 67 -15.29 11.83 0.06
C VAL A 67 -15.44 11.90 1.57
N ARG A 68 -16.49 11.28 2.13
CA ARG A 68 -16.71 11.28 3.57
C ARG A 68 -15.55 10.63 4.34
N GLY A 69 -15.02 9.51 3.84
CA GLY A 69 -13.85 8.86 4.42
C GLY A 69 -12.61 9.75 4.41
N LEU A 70 -12.38 10.52 3.34
CA LEU A 70 -11.28 11.49 3.26
C LEU A 70 -11.46 12.67 4.20
N GLU A 71 -12.68 13.18 4.36
CA GLU A 71 -12.98 14.25 5.33
C GLU A 71 -12.68 13.81 6.76
N VAL A 72 -13.21 12.65 7.16
CA VAL A 72 -12.95 12.05 8.49
C VAL A 72 -11.45 11.84 8.69
N THR A 73 -10.76 11.29 7.69
CA THR A 73 -9.31 11.09 7.74
C THR A 73 -8.56 12.40 7.94
N ARG A 74 -8.85 13.44 7.14
CA ARG A 74 -8.19 14.75 7.27
C ARG A 74 -8.41 15.33 8.67
N ASP A 75 -9.64 15.26 9.17
CA ASP A 75 -10.02 15.86 10.45
C ASP A 75 -9.33 15.14 11.63
N VAL A 76 -9.32 13.80 11.64
CA VAL A 76 -8.62 13.00 12.65
C VAL A 76 -7.10 13.17 12.54
N MET A 77 -6.55 13.09 11.34
CA MET A 77 -5.10 13.18 11.16
C MET A 77 -4.57 14.57 11.50
N ALA A 78 -5.37 15.63 11.33
CA ALA A 78 -5.04 16.99 11.76
C ALA A 78 -3.65 17.47 11.30
N GLY A 79 -3.29 17.15 10.06
CA GLY A 79 -1.99 17.46 9.44
C GLY A 79 -0.89 16.41 9.64
N ARG A 80 -1.14 15.34 10.42
CA ARG A 80 -0.29 14.14 10.42
C ARG A 80 -0.35 13.45 9.04
N PRO A 81 0.73 12.80 8.59
CA PRO A 81 0.76 12.14 7.30
C PRO A 81 -0.21 10.95 7.26
N PHE A 82 -0.85 10.76 6.12
CA PHE A 82 -1.60 9.56 5.77
C PHE A 82 -1.50 9.30 4.27
N THR A 83 -1.66 8.03 3.89
CA THR A 83 -1.69 7.60 2.49
C THR A 83 -3.15 7.42 2.04
N ALA A 84 -3.47 7.73 0.79
CA ALA A 84 -4.81 7.51 0.25
C ALA A 84 -4.76 6.88 -1.15
N GLY A 85 -5.60 5.86 -1.34
CA GLY A 85 -5.75 5.16 -2.62
C GLY A 85 -6.33 6.03 -3.72
N VAL A 86 -5.66 6.03 -4.88
CA VAL A 86 -6.17 6.60 -6.12
C VAL A 86 -6.76 5.48 -6.98
N TYR A 87 -8.07 5.30 -6.89
CA TYR A 87 -8.84 4.34 -7.69
C TYR A 87 -9.72 5.11 -8.69
N VAL A 88 -9.64 4.78 -9.98
CA VAL A 88 -10.25 5.60 -11.06
C VAL A 88 -11.29 4.88 -11.90
N GLU A 89 -11.55 3.59 -11.71
CA GLU A 89 -12.45 2.79 -12.59
C GLU A 89 -13.81 3.45 -12.82
N ASP A 90 -14.46 3.91 -11.75
CA ASP A 90 -15.79 4.53 -11.83
C ASP A 90 -15.80 5.94 -12.46
N GLU A 91 -14.62 6.50 -12.75
CA GLU A 91 -14.44 7.86 -13.27
C GLU A 91 -13.84 7.90 -14.68
N LEU A 92 -13.52 6.74 -15.26
CA LEU A 92 -13.00 6.65 -16.62
C LEU A 92 -14.10 6.98 -17.64
N THR A 93 -13.76 7.88 -18.57
CA THR A 93 -14.62 8.27 -19.70
C THR A 93 -14.36 7.47 -20.98
N GLY A 94 -13.29 6.67 -20.99
CA GLY A 94 -12.82 5.87 -22.11
C GLY A 94 -11.62 5.01 -21.70
N ASP A 95 -11.13 4.20 -22.63
CA ASP A 95 -9.99 3.29 -22.46
C ASP A 95 -8.71 3.83 -23.12
N ALA A 96 -8.73 5.05 -23.65
CA ALA A 96 -7.53 5.68 -24.18
C ALA A 96 -6.57 6.06 -23.03
N PRO A 97 -5.24 5.98 -23.23
CA PRO A 97 -4.26 6.41 -22.23
C PRO A 97 -4.51 7.83 -21.69
N GLU A 98 -4.99 8.75 -22.54
CA GLU A 98 -5.32 10.13 -22.20
C GLU A 98 -6.49 10.24 -21.22
N ASP A 99 -7.51 9.40 -21.37
CA ASP A 99 -8.65 9.34 -20.43
C ASP A 99 -8.16 8.89 -19.05
N MET A 100 -7.31 7.86 -19.01
CA MET A 100 -6.71 7.36 -17.76
C MET A 100 -5.83 8.44 -17.10
N ILE A 101 -4.92 9.06 -17.86
CA ILE A 101 -4.05 10.13 -17.36
C ILE A 101 -4.90 11.25 -16.76
N SER A 102 -5.94 11.70 -17.46
CA SER A 102 -6.84 12.76 -16.98
C SER A 102 -7.52 12.38 -15.66
N ALA A 103 -8.07 11.16 -15.57
CA ALA A 103 -8.75 10.67 -14.37
C ALA A 103 -7.78 10.59 -13.17
N TYR A 104 -6.58 10.02 -13.36
CA TYR A 104 -5.57 9.95 -12.31
C TYR A 104 -5.11 11.33 -11.85
N ARG A 105 -4.82 12.26 -12.78
CA ARG A 105 -4.38 13.63 -12.43
C ARG A 105 -5.40 14.33 -11.56
N LYS A 106 -6.68 14.29 -11.93
CA LYS A 106 -7.76 14.90 -11.16
C LYS A 106 -7.80 14.36 -9.73
N LYS A 107 -7.66 13.05 -9.54
CA LYS A 107 -7.63 12.44 -8.19
C LYS A 107 -6.38 12.80 -7.41
N ILE A 108 -5.20 12.75 -8.03
CA ILE A 108 -3.93 13.12 -7.40
C ILE A 108 -4.01 14.56 -6.88
N GLU A 109 -4.43 15.51 -7.73
CA GLU A 109 -4.58 16.92 -7.36
C GLU A 109 -5.57 17.12 -6.22
N MET A 110 -6.71 16.42 -6.25
CA MET A 110 -7.70 16.46 -5.17
C MET A 110 -7.13 15.94 -3.85
N LEU A 111 -6.50 14.76 -3.85
CA LEU A 111 -5.94 14.13 -2.66
C LEU A 111 -4.81 14.95 -2.04
N GLU A 112 -3.84 15.40 -2.85
CA GLU A 112 -2.73 16.22 -2.36
C GLU A 112 -3.18 17.64 -1.97
N GLY A 113 -4.05 18.26 -2.77
CA GLY A 113 -4.42 19.66 -2.62
C GLY A 113 -5.48 19.92 -1.54
N GLN A 114 -6.50 19.06 -1.44
CA GLN A 114 -7.63 19.27 -0.53
C GLN A 114 -7.49 18.51 0.79
N TYR A 115 -6.84 17.35 0.76
CA TYR A 115 -6.76 16.45 1.92
C TYR A 115 -5.34 16.32 2.49
N GLY A 116 -4.31 16.75 1.75
CA GLY A 116 -2.91 16.58 2.15
C GLY A 116 -2.46 15.13 2.18
N ALA A 117 -3.16 14.24 1.46
CA ALA A 117 -2.87 12.82 1.44
C ALA A 117 -1.66 12.51 0.56
N SER A 118 -0.89 11.48 0.91
CA SER A 118 0.15 10.91 0.06
C SER A 118 -0.46 9.85 -0.88
N PRO A 119 -0.51 10.07 -2.20
CA PRO A 119 -1.23 9.16 -3.09
C PRO A 119 -0.55 7.80 -3.24
N ILE A 120 -1.36 6.75 -3.29
CA ILE A 120 -0.96 5.41 -3.77
C ILE A 120 -1.85 5.00 -4.94
N ILE A 121 -1.23 4.73 -6.07
CA ILE A 121 -1.90 4.57 -7.37
C ILE A 121 -2.36 3.13 -7.52
N PHE A 122 -3.68 2.90 -7.51
CA PHE A 122 -4.24 1.62 -7.94
C PHE A 122 -4.06 1.46 -9.44
N GLN A 123 -3.93 0.22 -9.86
CA GLN A 123 -4.01 -0.12 -11.27
C GLN A 123 -5.42 0.07 -11.82
N THR A 124 -5.50 0.11 -13.16
CA THR A 124 -6.76 0.08 -13.88
C THR A 124 -6.83 -1.10 -14.86
N GLU A 125 -8.03 -1.64 -15.06
CA GLU A 125 -8.36 -2.71 -16.02
C GLU A 125 -7.83 -2.42 -17.42
N GLY A 126 -7.94 -1.16 -17.87
CA GLY A 126 -7.51 -0.78 -19.21
C GLY A 126 -6.00 -0.91 -19.48
N LEU A 127 -5.18 -1.10 -18.43
CA LEU A 127 -3.74 -1.31 -18.57
C LEU A 127 -3.30 -2.77 -18.50
N LYS A 128 -4.18 -3.70 -18.15
CA LYS A 128 -3.80 -5.12 -17.93
C LYS A 128 -3.16 -5.78 -19.15
N GLU A 129 -3.72 -5.50 -20.32
CA GLU A 129 -3.29 -6.05 -21.61
C GLU A 129 -2.43 -5.06 -22.42
N ALA A 130 -2.13 -3.90 -21.85
CA ALA A 130 -1.32 -2.88 -22.51
C ALA A 130 0.17 -3.28 -22.54
N ASP A 131 0.89 -2.83 -23.56
CA ASP A 131 2.34 -2.99 -23.61
C ASP A 131 3.04 -2.10 -22.57
N SER A 132 4.28 -2.45 -22.20
CA SER A 132 5.06 -1.70 -21.22
C SER A 132 5.19 -0.22 -21.54
N GLY A 133 5.32 0.16 -22.83
CA GLY A 133 5.44 1.56 -23.24
C GLY A 133 4.17 2.35 -22.96
N THR A 134 3.00 1.75 -23.20
CA THR A 134 1.71 2.33 -22.84
C THR A 134 1.56 2.50 -21.32
N VAL A 135 1.94 1.49 -20.54
CA VAL A 135 1.93 1.56 -19.07
C VAL A 135 2.83 2.69 -18.57
N ILE A 136 4.08 2.74 -19.02
CA ILE A 136 5.04 3.80 -18.66
C ILE A 136 4.48 5.17 -19.02
N ARG A 137 3.90 5.32 -20.22
CA ARG A 137 3.30 6.57 -20.69
C ARG A 137 2.20 7.06 -19.75
N VAL A 138 1.29 6.19 -19.32
CA VAL A 138 0.19 6.56 -18.42
C VAL A 138 0.71 6.94 -17.03
N TYR A 139 1.65 6.18 -16.48
CA TYR A 139 2.23 6.44 -15.16
C TYR A 139 3.09 7.72 -15.13
N ASN A 140 3.89 7.99 -16.15
CA ASN A 140 4.63 9.25 -16.27
C ASN A 140 3.66 10.42 -16.47
N GLY A 141 2.65 10.25 -17.33
CA GLY A 141 1.63 11.26 -17.56
C GLY A 141 0.89 11.66 -16.29
N MET A 142 0.41 10.71 -15.48
CA MET A 142 -0.28 11.05 -14.23
C MET A 142 0.65 11.70 -13.20
N ALA A 143 1.92 11.29 -13.15
CA ALA A 143 2.89 11.77 -12.16
C ALA A 143 3.20 13.27 -12.30
N GLU A 144 3.02 13.85 -13.50
CA GLU A 144 3.18 15.29 -13.74
C GLU A 144 2.28 16.16 -12.85
N ALA A 145 1.12 15.66 -12.42
CA ALA A 145 0.21 16.39 -11.53
C ALA A 145 0.60 16.33 -10.04
N SER A 146 1.48 15.39 -9.67
CA SER A 146 1.88 15.18 -8.28
C SER A 146 3.01 16.13 -7.86
N ARG A 147 3.00 16.52 -6.59
CA ARG A 147 4.12 17.19 -5.93
C ARG A 147 5.25 16.23 -5.55
N GLY A 148 5.06 14.93 -5.72
CA GLY A 148 5.99 13.85 -5.40
C GLY A 148 5.54 13.00 -4.21
N GLY A 149 6.24 11.90 -3.94
CA GLY A 149 5.88 10.95 -2.88
C GLY A 149 4.85 9.90 -3.30
N LEU A 150 4.62 9.75 -4.62
CA LEU A 150 3.71 8.75 -5.17
C LEU A 150 4.19 7.33 -4.84
N LYS A 151 3.22 6.45 -4.59
CA LYS A 151 3.47 5.01 -4.44
C LYS A 151 2.75 4.28 -5.56
N ALA A 152 3.43 3.41 -6.30
CA ALA A 152 2.76 2.49 -7.20
C ALA A 152 2.18 1.32 -6.38
N PHE A 153 1.01 0.80 -6.75
CA PHE A 153 0.44 -0.36 -6.11
C PHE A 153 0.44 -1.56 -7.06
N GLU A 154 1.04 -2.65 -6.63
CA GLU A 154 0.90 -3.99 -7.21
C GLU A 154 -0.01 -4.85 -6.32
N LEU A 155 -1.04 -5.43 -6.93
CA LEU A 155 -2.09 -6.19 -6.26
C LEU A 155 -2.37 -7.43 -7.09
N SER A 156 -2.10 -8.61 -6.55
CA SER A 156 -2.34 -9.86 -7.28
C SER A 156 -3.84 -10.09 -7.53
N PRO A 157 -4.23 -10.73 -8.66
CA PRO A 157 -5.62 -11.10 -8.95
C PRO A 157 -6.30 -11.97 -7.86
N VAL A 158 -5.53 -12.56 -6.95
CA VAL A 158 -6.10 -13.32 -5.82
C VAL A 158 -6.84 -12.44 -4.80
N PHE A 159 -6.54 -11.14 -4.75
CA PHE A 159 -7.16 -10.19 -3.82
C PHE A 159 -8.44 -9.55 -4.38
N ALA A 160 -8.46 -9.25 -5.67
CA ALA A 160 -9.57 -8.58 -6.34
C ALA A 160 -9.56 -8.87 -7.85
N PRO A 161 -10.72 -8.84 -8.53
CA PRO A 161 -10.79 -9.05 -9.98
C PRO A 161 -9.92 -8.06 -10.78
N ASN A 162 -9.75 -6.84 -10.28
CA ASN A 162 -8.90 -5.80 -10.85
C ASN A 162 -7.43 -5.89 -10.49
N GLY A 163 -7.01 -6.94 -9.76
CA GLY A 163 -5.61 -7.20 -9.48
C GLY A 163 -4.81 -7.39 -10.76
N TRP A 164 -3.60 -6.83 -10.77
CA TRP A 164 -2.63 -6.90 -11.86
C TRP A 164 -1.21 -6.68 -11.33
N MET A 165 -0.25 -7.38 -11.94
CA MET A 165 1.18 -7.22 -11.66
C MET A 165 1.83 -6.55 -12.87
N PHE A 166 2.69 -5.57 -12.65
CA PHE A 166 3.32 -4.83 -13.74
C PHE A 166 4.31 -5.75 -14.47
N PRO A 167 4.56 -5.48 -15.77
CA PRO A 167 5.82 -5.84 -16.36
C PRO A 167 6.95 -5.25 -15.51
N GLU A 168 7.80 -6.09 -14.94
CA GLU A 168 8.80 -5.68 -13.93
C GLU A 168 9.71 -4.53 -14.41
N ASN A 169 10.12 -4.56 -15.69
CA ASN A 169 10.93 -3.48 -16.27
C ASN A 169 10.17 -2.16 -16.37
N ALA A 170 8.86 -2.20 -16.63
CA ALA A 170 8.03 -1.00 -16.67
C ALA A 170 7.94 -0.36 -15.27
N LEU A 171 7.74 -1.17 -14.23
CA LEU A 171 7.72 -0.66 -12.85
C LEU A 171 9.05 -0.03 -12.46
N VAL A 172 10.18 -0.68 -12.78
CA VAL A 172 11.52 -0.13 -12.51
C VAL A 172 11.75 1.20 -13.23
N GLU A 173 11.29 1.32 -14.48
CA GLU A 173 11.39 2.56 -15.26
C GLU A 173 10.52 3.68 -14.68
N ILE A 174 9.27 3.38 -14.34
CA ILE A 174 8.34 4.33 -13.69
C ILE A 174 8.95 4.86 -12.39
N LEU A 175 9.46 3.97 -11.55
CA LEU A 175 10.02 4.34 -10.24
C LEU A 175 11.37 5.07 -10.34
N ALA A 176 12.02 5.12 -11.51
CA ALA A 176 13.24 5.90 -11.68
C ALA A 176 13.00 7.41 -11.61
N ASP A 177 11.78 7.86 -11.91
CA ASP A 177 11.37 9.26 -11.80
C ASP A 177 11.30 9.72 -10.32
N ASP A 178 11.55 11.01 -10.07
CA ASP A 178 11.65 11.57 -8.72
C ASP A 178 10.29 11.77 -8.02
N LYS A 179 9.19 11.75 -8.77
CA LYS A 179 7.82 11.82 -8.24
C LYS A 179 7.44 10.59 -7.42
N TRP A 180 8.09 9.46 -7.66
CA TRP A 180 7.79 8.20 -6.98
C TRP A 180 8.69 7.98 -5.76
N ASP A 181 8.08 7.68 -4.61
CA ASP A 181 8.77 7.23 -3.39
C ASP A 181 9.03 5.71 -3.43
N GLY A 182 8.14 4.95 -4.06
CA GLY A 182 8.27 3.50 -4.10
C GLY A 182 7.07 2.76 -4.66
N ALA A 183 7.02 1.45 -4.40
CA ALA A 183 5.89 0.60 -4.75
C ALA A 183 5.48 -0.32 -3.60
N LYS A 184 4.18 -0.56 -3.47
CA LYS A 184 3.63 -1.65 -2.64
C LYS A 184 3.48 -2.90 -3.48
N HIS A 185 4.10 -4.00 -3.07
CA HIS A 185 4.04 -5.28 -3.80
C HIS A 185 3.22 -6.32 -3.05
N SER A 186 2.04 -6.68 -3.57
CA SER A 186 1.10 -7.60 -2.91
C SER A 186 0.86 -8.82 -3.79
N SER A 187 1.91 -9.62 -3.97
CA SER A 187 1.86 -10.86 -4.75
C SER A 187 1.52 -12.10 -3.92
N LEU A 188 1.65 -12.03 -2.59
CA LEU A 188 1.71 -13.19 -1.67
C LEU A 188 2.78 -14.22 -2.05
N ASP A 189 3.78 -13.81 -2.83
CA ASP A 189 4.91 -14.63 -3.24
C ASP A 189 6.20 -13.93 -2.81
N PRO A 190 6.78 -14.33 -1.66
CA PRO A 190 8.02 -13.74 -1.16
C PRO A 190 9.13 -13.80 -2.21
N SER A 191 9.23 -14.89 -3.00
CA SER A 191 10.32 -15.06 -3.96
C SER A 191 10.31 -13.98 -5.04
N LYS A 192 9.12 -13.60 -5.53
CA LYS A 192 8.98 -12.49 -6.49
C LYS A 192 9.28 -11.14 -5.85
N GLU A 193 8.78 -10.92 -4.64
CA GLU A 193 9.01 -9.67 -3.91
C GLU A 193 10.51 -9.45 -3.64
N TRP A 194 11.23 -10.52 -3.31
CA TRP A 194 12.66 -10.51 -3.11
C TRP A 194 13.46 -10.07 -4.33
N VAL A 195 13.12 -10.58 -5.52
CA VAL A 195 13.78 -10.16 -6.77
C VAL A 195 13.53 -8.68 -7.02
N LEU A 196 12.30 -8.22 -6.83
CA LEU A 196 11.93 -6.82 -7.01
C LEU A 196 12.65 -5.92 -6.00
N LEU A 197 12.75 -6.31 -4.73
CA LEU A 197 13.45 -5.56 -3.68
C LEU A 197 14.89 -5.22 -4.08
N GLN A 198 15.61 -6.17 -4.68
CA GLN A 198 16.99 -5.96 -5.14
C GLN A 198 17.10 -4.92 -6.25
N LYS A 199 16.06 -4.77 -7.09
CA LYS A 199 16.02 -3.79 -8.18
C LYS A 199 15.64 -2.41 -7.64
N ILE A 200 14.56 -2.33 -6.87
CA ILE A 200 14.03 -1.07 -6.33
C ILE A 200 15.04 -0.40 -5.39
N ARG A 201 15.75 -1.18 -4.57
CA ARG A 201 16.81 -0.64 -3.69
C ARG A 201 17.95 0.03 -4.46
N LYS A 202 18.29 -0.44 -5.66
CA LYS A 202 19.34 0.19 -6.49
C LYS A 202 18.93 1.56 -7.02
N LEU A 203 17.63 1.83 -7.09
CA LEU A 203 17.06 3.13 -7.44
C LEU A 203 17.01 4.09 -6.24
N GLY A 204 17.35 3.62 -5.03
CA GLY A 204 17.17 4.39 -3.79
C GLY A 204 15.70 4.59 -3.41
N LYS A 205 14.79 3.77 -3.98
CA LYS A 205 13.33 3.84 -3.75
C LYS A 205 12.91 2.80 -2.72
N ARG A 206 11.70 2.97 -2.18
CA ARG A 206 11.11 2.05 -1.20
C ARG A 206 10.36 0.92 -1.89
N LEU A 207 10.52 -0.29 -1.36
CA LEU A 207 9.56 -1.36 -1.60
C LEU A 207 8.77 -1.56 -0.31
N TYR A 208 7.46 -1.39 -0.38
CA TYR A 208 6.55 -1.70 0.71
C TYR A 208 6.06 -3.13 0.51
N THR A 209 6.37 -4.02 1.45
CA THR A 209 5.77 -5.36 1.44
C THR A 209 4.27 -5.21 1.65
N GLY A 210 3.51 -5.80 0.72
CA GLY A 210 2.07 -6.03 0.84
C GLY A 210 1.76 -7.51 1.09
N ASN A 211 2.76 -8.28 1.52
CA ASN A 211 2.60 -9.70 1.80
C ASN A 211 2.33 -9.95 3.29
N ASP A 212 1.05 -10.06 3.63
CA ASP A 212 0.61 -10.29 5.00
C ASP A 212 1.00 -11.68 5.56
N TYR A 213 1.52 -12.62 4.74
CA TYR A 213 1.98 -13.94 5.21
C TYR A 213 3.40 -13.94 5.79
N ASP A 214 4.32 -13.17 5.18
CA ASP A 214 5.77 -13.31 5.40
C ASP A 214 6.49 -11.94 5.45
N PHE A 215 5.79 -10.91 5.93
CA PHE A 215 6.28 -9.53 5.93
C PHE A 215 7.53 -9.33 6.79
N ALA A 216 7.72 -10.09 7.89
CA ALA A 216 8.83 -9.83 8.80
C ALA A 216 10.17 -10.18 8.15
N SER A 217 10.20 -11.23 7.34
CA SER A 217 11.36 -11.57 6.52
C SER A 217 11.66 -10.42 5.54
N MET A 218 10.67 -9.93 4.80
CA MET A 218 10.87 -8.84 3.85
C MET A 218 11.37 -7.56 4.52
N ILE A 219 10.80 -7.21 5.68
CA ILE A 219 11.25 -6.08 6.51
C ILE A 219 12.71 -6.28 6.96
N PHE A 220 13.09 -7.47 7.41
CA PHE A 220 14.47 -7.75 7.83
C PHE A 220 15.48 -7.56 6.68
N TYR A 221 15.06 -7.86 5.45
CA TYR A 221 15.92 -7.77 4.26
C TYR A 221 15.93 -6.40 3.57
N GLY A 222 15.05 -5.48 3.97
CA GLY A 222 15.12 -4.10 3.49
C GLY A 222 13.80 -3.48 3.05
N SER A 223 12.70 -4.24 2.98
CA SER A 223 11.40 -3.68 2.68
C SER A 223 10.94 -2.75 3.81
N ASP A 224 10.17 -1.74 3.44
CA ASP A 224 9.20 -1.08 4.31
C ASP A 224 7.88 -1.89 4.26
N ALA A 225 6.83 -1.46 4.94
CA ALA A 225 5.56 -2.20 4.99
C ALA A 225 4.35 -1.31 4.73
N LEU A 226 3.42 -1.80 3.89
CA LEU A 226 2.08 -1.23 3.74
C LEU A 226 1.08 -2.39 3.72
N LEU A 227 0.59 -2.76 4.89
CA LEU A 227 -0.05 -4.06 5.14
C LEU A 227 -1.50 -3.91 5.58
N GLY A 228 -2.33 -4.88 5.18
CA GLY A 228 -3.71 -4.98 5.67
C GLY A 228 -3.73 -5.44 7.12
N ILE A 229 -2.91 -6.43 7.50
CA ILE A 229 -2.88 -6.98 8.86
C ILE A 229 -2.48 -5.93 9.93
N ALA A 230 -1.85 -4.83 9.53
CA ALA A 230 -1.53 -3.72 10.41
C ALA A 230 -2.75 -2.94 10.93
N THR A 231 -3.92 -3.05 10.30
CA THR A 231 -5.18 -2.49 10.83
C THR A 231 -5.63 -3.17 12.13
N PHE A 232 -5.37 -4.47 12.26
CA PHE A 232 -5.76 -5.25 13.43
C PHE A 232 -4.89 -4.90 14.65
N ILE A 233 -3.58 -4.82 14.42
CA ILE A 233 -2.55 -4.82 15.46
C ILE A 233 -1.48 -3.73 15.26
N PRO A 234 -1.86 -2.44 15.13
CA PRO A 234 -0.91 -1.36 14.88
C PRO A 234 0.13 -1.21 16.00
N ASP A 235 -0.26 -1.52 17.24
CA ASP A 235 0.64 -1.58 18.41
C ASP A 235 1.77 -2.60 18.21
N LYS A 236 1.44 -3.79 17.71
CA LYS A 236 2.42 -4.86 17.47
C LYS A 236 3.37 -4.54 16.33
N PHE A 237 2.90 -3.83 15.31
CA PHE A 237 3.81 -3.30 14.29
C PHE A 237 4.78 -2.26 14.84
N ARG A 238 4.34 -1.40 15.77
CA ARG A 238 5.25 -0.49 16.48
C ARG A 238 6.26 -1.25 17.35
N GLU A 239 5.83 -2.27 18.08
CA GLU A 239 6.72 -3.14 18.86
C GLU A 239 7.76 -3.85 17.96
N LEU A 240 7.33 -4.40 16.82
CA LEU A 240 8.20 -5.06 15.84
C LEU A 240 9.25 -4.10 15.26
N ALA A 241 8.84 -2.88 14.90
CA ALA A 241 9.75 -1.84 14.41
C ALA A 241 10.80 -1.43 15.46
N ASN A 242 10.37 -1.28 16.72
CA ASN A 242 11.28 -0.97 17.82
C ASN A 242 12.28 -2.11 18.05
N ALA A 243 11.83 -3.37 18.06
CA ALA A 243 12.71 -4.53 18.21
C ALA A 243 13.76 -4.58 17.09
N LEU A 244 13.37 -4.31 15.84
CA LEU A 244 14.30 -4.26 14.71
C LEU A 244 15.33 -3.12 14.87
N ARG A 245 14.87 -1.91 15.24
CA ARG A 245 15.73 -0.73 15.44
C ARG A 245 16.72 -0.95 16.58
N ASP A 246 16.26 -1.52 17.69
CA ASP A 246 17.04 -1.66 18.91
C ASP A 246 17.94 -2.92 18.91
N GLY A 247 17.78 -3.78 17.90
CA GLY A 247 18.54 -5.03 17.78
C GLY A 247 18.11 -6.12 18.76
N ASP A 248 16.86 -6.08 19.23
CA ASP A 248 16.29 -7.11 20.08
C ASP A 248 15.82 -8.30 19.24
N GLU A 249 16.74 -9.21 18.94
CA GLU A 249 16.48 -10.38 18.10
C GLU A 249 15.36 -11.26 18.67
N ASN A 250 15.34 -11.45 19.99
CA ASN A 250 14.36 -12.30 20.65
C ASN A 250 12.96 -11.71 20.54
N ALA A 251 12.80 -10.41 20.80
CA ALA A 251 11.52 -9.73 20.63
C ALA A 251 11.07 -9.75 19.17
N PHE A 252 11.99 -9.45 18.24
CA PHE A 252 11.69 -9.39 16.81
C PHE A 252 11.17 -10.73 16.29
N PHE A 253 11.91 -11.83 16.48
CA PHE A 253 11.53 -13.13 15.93
C PHE A 253 10.28 -13.71 16.62
N LYS A 254 10.08 -13.43 17.92
CA LYS A 254 8.85 -13.82 18.62
C LYS A 254 7.63 -13.09 18.06
N LEU A 255 7.69 -11.77 17.93
CA LEU A 255 6.61 -10.95 17.36
C LEU A 255 6.34 -11.37 15.92
N ALA A 256 7.37 -11.47 15.08
CA ALA A 256 7.27 -11.91 13.69
C ALA A 256 6.49 -13.22 13.57
N THR A 257 6.89 -14.24 14.33
CA THR A 257 6.24 -15.57 14.30
C THR A 257 4.75 -15.49 14.63
N GLN A 258 4.39 -14.72 15.68
CA GLN A 258 3.01 -14.60 16.15
C GLN A 258 2.14 -13.79 15.18
N MET A 259 2.68 -12.68 14.68
CA MET A 259 1.95 -11.78 13.78
C MET A 259 1.78 -12.39 12.39
N GLU A 260 2.79 -13.08 11.84
CA GLU A 260 2.67 -13.80 10.57
C GLU A 260 1.74 -15.01 10.67
N PHE A 261 1.63 -15.65 11.85
CA PHE A 261 0.58 -16.65 12.07
C PHE A 261 -0.82 -16.02 11.94
N LEU A 262 -1.05 -14.87 12.57
CA LEU A 262 -2.31 -14.13 12.40
C LEU A 262 -2.55 -13.75 10.94
N GLY A 263 -1.54 -13.24 10.24
CA GLY A 263 -1.61 -12.91 8.81
C GLY A 263 -2.02 -14.11 7.95
N ARG A 264 -1.40 -15.28 8.15
CA ARG A 264 -1.76 -16.53 7.46
C ARG A 264 -3.19 -16.98 7.74
N VAL A 265 -3.72 -16.74 8.95
CA VAL A 265 -5.11 -17.05 9.29
C VAL A 265 -6.07 -16.04 8.64
N ALA A 266 -5.77 -14.74 8.70
CA ALA A 266 -6.64 -13.68 8.19
C ALA A 266 -6.75 -13.69 6.65
N PHE A 267 -5.65 -14.01 5.96
CA PHE A 267 -5.56 -14.00 4.50
C PHE A 267 -5.73 -15.39 3.87
N GLN A 268 -6.16 -16.39 4.63
CA GLN A 268 -6.43 -17.74 4.10
C GLN A 268 -7.43 -17.73 2.93
N THR A 269 -7.32 -18.70 2.04
CA THR A 269 -8.27 -18.84 0.91
C THR A 269 -9.71 -19.05 1.42
N PRO A 270 -10.71 -18.31 0.89
CA PRO A 270 -10.60 -17.28 -0.16
C PRO A 270 -10.04 -15.96 0.38
N VAL A 271 -8.91 -15.51 -0.19
CA VAL A 271 -8.14 -14.34 0.29
C VAL A 271 -9.01 -13.12 0.55
N PRO A 272 -9.94 -12.68 -0.34
CA PRO A 272 -10.72 -11.47 -0.14
C PRO A 272 -11.53 -11.41 1.17
N ALA A 273 -11.73 -12.54 1.85
CA ALA A 273 -12.40 -12.60 3.14
C ALA A 273 -11.69 -11.82 4.25
N TYR A 274 -10.38 -11.55 4.14
CA TYR A 274 -9.61 -10.80 5.14
C TYR A 274 -10.26 -9.44 5.49
N LYS A 275 -10.93 -8.82 4.51
CA LYS A 275 -11.61 -7.51 4.62
C LYS A 275 -12.78 -7.50 5.62
N HIS A 276 -13.32 -8.67 5.97
CA HIS A 276 -14.43 -8.80 6.91
C HIS A 276 -13.98 -9.01 8.36
N GLY A 277 -12.74 -9.44 8.56
CA GLY A 277 -12.16 -9.60 9.90
C GLY A 277 -11.35 -8.39 10.37
N ALA A 278 -10.96 -7.53 9.42
CA ALA A 278 -10.05 -6.40 9.55
C ALA A 278 -10.63 -5.20 10.27
#